data_AF-A0A534CMJ8-F1
#
_entry.id   AF-A0A534CMJ8-F1
#
_cell.length_a   1.000
_cell.length_b   1.000
_cell.length_c   1.000
_cell.angle_alpha   90.00
_cell.angle_beta   90.00
_cell.angle_gamma   90.00
#
_symmetry.space_group_name_H-M   'P 1'
#
loop_
_entity.id
_entity.type
_entity.pdbx_description
1 polymer ?
#
loop_
_entity_poly.entity_id
_entity_poly.type
_entity_poly.pdbx_seq_one_letter_code
_entity_poly.pdbx_strand_id
1 'polypeptide(L)'
;MHRSLLLTLLAGLILIAGCAARHSWVLAPGQHPQSFERRVTVETHGRFLLYLPAGFDPSGRTRYPLLIFLHGSGESGEDLEKVKVHGPPKLVASKPDFPFIVASPQARNHIERFDPATLDAMLDELLEQLPVDPDRIYLTGLSMGGIWTYGWAIRHPERFAAIVPVCGLWDPADACRLKDVPVWA
;
A
#
# COMPACT_ATOMS: atom_id res chain seq x y z
N MET A 1 -43.24 12.02 58.17
CA MET A 1 -43.95 11.08 57.29
C MET A 1 -44.20 11.75 55.94
N HIS A 2 -43.35 11.54 54.94
CA HIS A 2 -43.70 11.72 53.53
C HIS A 2 -42.84 10.77 52.69
N ARG A 3 -43.52 10.13 51.73
CA ARG A 3 -43.13 8.93 50.99
C ARG A 3 -42.35 9.30 49.72
N SER A 4 -41.45 8.39 49.35
CA SER A 4 -41.08 7.92 48.02
C SER A 4 -41.22 8.84 46.81
N LEU A 5 -40.17 8.90 45.98
CA LEU A 5 -40.23 8.42 44.59
C LEU A 5 -38.82 8.34 43.98
N LEU A 6 -38.37 7.10 43.80
CA LEU A 6 -37.16 6.72 43.07
C LEU A 6 -37.48 6.81 41.57
N LEU A 7 -36.92 7.78 40.86
CA LEU A 7 -36.99 7.83 39.39
C LEU A 7 -35.85 6.99 38.82
N THR A 8 -36.12 5.74 38.47
CA THR A 8 -35.26 4.95 37.57
C THR A 8 -35.46 5.42 36.14
N LEU A 9 -34.51 6.22 35.63
CA LEU A 9 -34.44 6.57 34.21
C LEU A 9 -33.89 5.36 33.43
N LEU A 10 -34.76 4.61 32.75
CA LEU A 10 -34.33 3.67 31.72
C LEU A 10 -33.91 4.49 30.48
N ALA A 11 -32.61 4.60 30.23
CA ALA A 11 -32.10 5.09 28.95
C ALA A 11 -32.27 4.00 27.89
N GLY A 12 -33.33 4.09 27.11
CA GLY A 12 -33.55 3.23 25.95
C GLY A 12 -32.50 3.51 24.88
N LEU A 13 -31.67 2.51 24.58
CA LEU A 13 -30.75 2.53 23.44
C LEU A 13 -31.60 2.49 22.14
N ILE A 14 -31.79 3.64 21.49
CA ILE A 14 -32.42 3.70 20.17
C ILE A 14 -31.37 3.22 19.17
N LEU A 15 -31.44 1.95 18.79
CA LEU A 15 -30.76 1.43 17.61
C LEU A 15 -31.46 2.03 16.38
N ILE A 16 -30.93 3.15 15.88
CA ILE A 16 -31.30 3.68 14.57
C ILE A 16 -30.70 2.72 13.54
N ALA A 17 -31.43 1.66 13.22
CA ALA A 17 -31.15 0.85 12.04
C ALA A 17 -31.41 1.75 10.82
N GLY A 18 -30.35 2.35 10.29
CA GLY A 18 -30.40 3.14 9.07
C GLY A 18 -30.83 2.26 7.91
N CYS A 19 -32.12 2.26 7.58
CA CYS A 19 -32.62 1.76 6.31
C CYS A 19 -32.05 2.68 5.22
N ALA A 20 -30.87 2.34 4.69
CA ALA A 20 -30.36 2.96 3.49
C ALA A 20 -31.37 2.69 2.36
N ALA A 21 -32.14 3.71 1.98
CA ALA A 21 -33.08 3.61 0.87
C ALA A 21 -32.30 3.19 -0.38
N ARG A 22 -32.62 2.02 -0.94
CA ARG A 22 -32.06 1.58 -2.21
C ARG A 22 -32.57 2.55 -3.28
N HIS A 23 -31.69 3.38 -3.82
CA HIS A 23 -31.99 4.16 -5.02
C HIS A 23 -32.31 3.17 -6.15
N SER A 24 -33.52 3.26 -6.69
CA SER A 24 -33.97 2.50 -7.85
C SER A 24 -33.76 3.34 -9.10
N TRP A 25 -33.20 2.73 -10.14
CA TRP A 25 -32.99 3.39 -11.42
C TRP A 25 -34.32 3.63 -12.15
N VAL A 26 -34.38 4.70 -12.95
CA VAL A 26 -35.51 4.98 -13.84
C VAL A 26 -35.34 4.12 -15.09
N LEU A 27 -36.30 3.21 -15.31
CA LEU A 27 -36.30 2.28 -16.45
C LEU A 27 -37.33 2.75 -17.48
N ALA A 28 -36.99 3.78 -18.26
CA ALA A 28 -37.81 4.26 -19.37
C ALA A 28 -36.97 4.35 -20.65
N PRO A 29 -37.56 4.16 -21.86
CA PRO A 29 -36.85 4.41 -23.11
C PRO A 29 -36.27 5.83 -23.15
N GLY A 30 -34.99 5.96 -23.50
CA GLY A 30 -34.27 7.24 -23.54
C GLY A 30 -32.99 7.25 -22.70
N GLN A 31 -32.33 8.40 -22.63
CA GLN A 31 -31.15 8.62 -21.79
C GLN A 31 -31.55 9.28 -20.48
N HIS A 32 -31.11 8.72 -19.35
CA HIS A 32 -31.41 9.22 -18.02
C HIS A 32 -30.12 9.30 -17.20
N PRO A 33 -29.87 10.39 -16.47
CA PRO A 33 -28.75 10.44 -15.53
C PRO A 33 -28.98 9.42 -14.40
N GLN A 34 -27.95 8.63 -14.08
CA GLN A 34 -27.96 7.66 -12.98
C GLN A 34 -26.65 7.79 -12.18
N SER A 35 -26.71 7.50 -10.89
CA SER A 35 -25.55 7.39 -10.00
C SER A 35 -25.63 6.09 -9.20
N PHE A 36 -24.48 5.59 -8.76
CA PHE A 36 -24.42 4.45 -7.86
C PHE A 36 -23.37 4.70 -6.79
N GLU A 37 -23.58 4.09 -5.62
CA GLU A 37 -22.61 4.02 -4.56
C GLU A 37 -22.53 2.56 -4.10
N ARG A 38 -21.33 1.99 -4.15
CA ARG A 38 -21.06 0.63 -3.67
C ARG A 38 -19.69 0.59 -3.04
N ARG A 39 -19.59 -0.06 -1.89
CA ARG A 39 -18.30 -0.47 -1.34
C ARG A 39 -17.88 -1.75 -2.04
N VAL A 40 -16.68 -1.75 -2.60
CA VAL A 40 -16.05 -2.93 -3.19
C VAL A 40 -14.94 -3.38 -2.24
N THR A 41 -14.94 -4.66 -1.88
CA THR A 41 -13.81 -5.30 -1.22
C THR A 41 -13.04 -6.05 -2.30
N VAL A 42 -11.75 -5.77 -2.42
CA VAL A 42 -10.86 -6.45 -3.37
C VAL A 42 -10.00 -7.44 -2.58
N GLU A 43 -10.11 -8.72 -2.92
CA GLU A 43 -9.15 -9.72 -2.47
C GLU A 43 -7.95 -9.68 -3.43
N THR A 44 -6.75 -9.52 -2.87
CA THR A 44 -5.51 -9.47 -3.64
C THR A 44 -4.50 -10.45 -3.11
N HIS A 45 -3.60 -10.89 -3.99
CA HIS A 45 -2.52 -11.80 -3.65
C HIS A 45 -1.26 -11.36 -4.39
N GLY A 46 -0.13 -11.47 -3.71
CA GLY A 46 1.16 -11.10 -4.24
C GLY A 46 2.23 -12.07 -3.79
N ARG A 47 3.36 -12.07 -4.48
CA ARG A 47 4.58 -12.73 -4.04
C ARG A 47 5.68 -11.71 -4.03
N PHE A 48 6.53 -11.79 -3.02
CA PHE A 48 7.67 -10.90 -2.89
C PHE A 48 8.88 -11.67 -2.38
N LEU A 49 10.06 -11.21 -2.76
CA LEU A 49 11.29 -11.59 -2.12
C LEU A 49 11.53 -10.67 -0.91
N LEU A 50 11.83 -11.27 0.24
CA LEU A 50 12.13 -10.55 1.47
C LEU A 50 13.59 -10.77 1.86
N TYR A 51 14.29 -9.67 2.15
CA TYR A 51 15.59 -9.68 2.81
C TYR A 51 15.44 -9.08 4.21
N LEU A 52 16.07 -9.74 5.17
CA LEU A 52 16.19 -9.28 6.55
C LEU A 52 17.67 -9.01 6.85
N PRO A 53 18.00 -7.88 7.50
CA PRO A 53 19.37 -7.51 7.79
C PRO A 53 20.05 -8.49 8.76
N ALA A 54 21.38 -8.56 8.74
CA ALA A 54 22.12 -9.32 9.74
C ALA A 54 21.77 -8.84 11.16
N GLY A 55 21.48 -9.78 12.06
CA GLY A 55 21.06 -9.45 13.43
C GLY A 55 19.62 -8.94 13.54
N PHE A 56 18.76 -9.20 12.54
CA PHE A 56 17.33 -8.94 12.63
C PHE A 56 16.71 -9.53 13.91
N ASP A 57 16.02 -8.69 14.69
CA ASP A 57 15.35 -9.04 15.94
C ASP A 57 13.82 -9.03 15.72
N PRO A 58 13.17 -10.21 15.63
CA PRO A 58 11.73 -10.30 15.43
C PRO A 58 10.92 -9.90 16.67
N SER A 59 11.53 -9.69 17.85
CA SER A 59 10.80 -9.34 19.07
C SER A 59 10.23 -7.92 19.07
N GLY A 60 10.61 -7.09 18.10
CA GLY A 60 10.15 -5.70 17.98
C GLY A 60 10.82 -4.70 18.91
N ARG A 61 11.85 -5.12 19.67
CA ARG A 61 12.69 -4.21 20.46
C ARG A 61 13.48 -3.24 19.58
N THR A 62 13.84 -3.67 18.37
CA THR A 62 14.48 -2.84 17.35
C THR A 62 13.51 -2.67 16.18
N ARG A 63 13.32 -1.43 15.72
CA ARG A 63 12.55 -1.15 14.48
C ARG A 63 13.49 -0.84 13.33
N TYR A 64 13.21 -1.44 12.18
CA TYR A 64 14.04 -1.38 10.99
C TYR A 64 13.44 -0.45 9.93
N PRO A 65 14.26 0.29 9.18
CA PRO A 65 13.78 0.96 7.99
C PRO A 65 13.41 -0.09 6.93
N LEU A 66 12.37 0.20 6.14
CA LEU A 66 11.89 -0.66 5.06
C LEU A 66 12.22 -0.01 3.71
N LEU A 67 12.86 -0.77 2.82
CA LEU A 67 13.04 -0.40 1.42
C LEU A 67 12.19 -1.31 0.53
N ILE A 68 11.22 -0.74 -0.17
CA ILE A 68 10.44 -1.45 -1.18
C ILE A 68 11.06 -1.20 -2.56
N PHE A 69 11.38 -2.28 -3.27
CA PHE A 69 11.93 -2.22 -4.61
C PHE A 69 10.98 -2.83 -5.65
N LEU A 70 10.61 -2.03 -6.65
CA LEU A 70 9.77 -2.44 -7.76
C LEU A 70 10.63 -2.72 -9.01
N HIS A 71 10.55 -3.95 -9.53
CA HIS A 71 11.41 -4.43 -10.61
C HIS A 71 11.04 -3.87 -12.01
N GLY A 72 11.90 -4.09 -13.00
CA GLY A 72 11.64 -3.75 -14.41
C GLY A 72 10.91 -4.85 -15.15
N SER A 73 10.51 -4.62 -16.41
CA SER A 73 9.70 -5.60 -17.17
C SER A 73 10.37 -6.97 -17.33
N GLY A 74 11.71 -7.01 -17.40
CA GLY A 74 12.50 -8.24 -17.55
C GLY A 74 12.40 -9.23 -16.38
N GLU A 75 12.14 -8.73 -15.17
CA GLU A 75 12.06 -9.56 -13.96
C GLU A 75 10.64 -10.06 -13.66
N SER A 76 9.65 -9.67 -14.46
CA SER A 76 8.28 -10.17 -14.31
C SER A 76 8.20 -11.68 -14.55
N GLY A 77 7.25 -12.35 -13.92
CA GLY A 77 7.01 -13.78 -14.14
C GLY A 77 6.64 -14.51 -12.87
N GLU A 78 6.98 -15.79 -12.84
CA GLU A 78 6.66 -16.67 -11.72
C GLU A 78 7.85 -17.16 -10.90
N ASP A 79 9.06 -16.81 -11.30
CA ASP A 79 10.28 -17.14 -10.59
C ASP A 79 10.77 -15.93 -9.79
N LEU A 80 10.58 -15.95 -8.47
CA LEU A 80 11.01 -14.87 -7.57
C LEU A 80 12.52 -14.64 -7.61
N GLU A 81 13.34 -15.61 -8.02
CA GLU A 81 14.78 -15.40 -8.14
C GLU A 81 15.13 -14.35 -9.19
N LYS A 82 14.27 -14.13 -10.19
CA LYS A 82 14.46 -13.08 -11.20
C LYS A 82 14.53 -11.69 -10.60
N VAL A 83 13.81 -11.41 -9.50
CA VAL A 83 13.87 -10.06 -8.91
C VAL A 83 15.26 -9.71 -8.39
N LYS A 84 16.14 -10.70 -8.18
CA LYS A 84 17.55 -10.51 -7.76
C LYS A 84 18.48 -10.09 -8.90
N VAL A 85 18.01 -10.00 -10.15
CA VAL A 85 18.86 -9.68 -11.31
C VAL A 85 19.38 -8.23 -11.25
N HIS A 86 18.57 -7.31 -10.72
CA HIS A 86 18.88 -5.88 -10.64
C HIS A 86 18.47 -5.26 -9.30
N GLY A 87 18.93 -4.02 -9.05
CA GLY A 87 18.50 -3.21 -7.91
C GLY A 87 18.97 -3.69 -6.52
N PRO A 88 18.34 -3.18 -5.45
CA PRO A 88 18.60 -3.58 -4.07
C PRO A 88 18.64 -5.09 -3.79
N PRO A 89 17.72 -5.95 -4.29
CA PRO A 89 17.79 -7.40 -4.02
C PRO A 89 19.07 -8.05 -4.53
N LYS A 90 19.65 -7.56 -5.64
CA LYS A 90 21.00 -7.98 -6.08
C LYS A 90 22.09 -7.57 -5.11
N LEU A 91 22.00 -6.34 -4.59
CA LEU A 91 23.01 -5.75 -3.71
C LEU A 91 23.06 -6.48 -2.37
N VAL A 92 21.91 -6.71 -1.74
CA VAL A 92 21.84 -7.32 -0.40
C VAL A 92 22.28 -8.79 -0.41
N ALA A 93 22.25 -9.46 -1.56
CA ALA A 93 22.76 -10.82 -1.70
C ALA A 93 24.28 -10.94 -1.40
N SER A 94 25.04 -9.84 -1.53
CA SER A 94 26.47 -9.80 -1.21
C SER A 94 26.84 -8.78 -0.12
N LYS A 95 25.84 -8.11 0.47
CA LYS A 95 26.00 -7.12 1.54
C LYS A 95 25.09 -7.45 2.73
N PRO A 96 25.45 -8.44 3.56
CA PRO A 96 24.64 -8.88 4.68
C PRO A 96 24.50 -7.82 5.80
N ASP A 97 25.36 -6.80 5.81
CA ASP A 97 25.35 -5.66 6.72
C ASP A 97 24.41 -4.52 6.28
N PHE A 98 23.68 -4.69 5.17
CA PHE A 98 22.72 -3.69 4.72
C PHE A 98 21.60 -3.52 5.78
N PRO A 99 21.36 -2.31 6.31
CA PRO A 99 20.60 -2.14 7.56
C PRO A 99 19.08 -2.13 7.40
N PHE A 100 18.57 -2.39 6.19
CA PHE A 100 17.14 -2.30 5.87
C PHE A 100 16.52 -3.69 5.75
N ILE A 101 15.24 -3.77 6.12
CA ILE A 101 14.37 -4.80 5.53
C ILE A 101 14.16 -4.41 4.06
N VAL A 102 14.31 -5.35 3.13
CA VAL A 102 14.04 -5.11 1.71
C VAL A 102 12.93 -6.02 1.21
N ALA A 103 11.84 -5.43 0.74
CA ALA A 103 10.73 -6.15 0.13
C ALA A 103 10.72 -5.89 -1.39
N SER A 104 10.72 -6.95 -2.18
CA SER A 104 10.72 -6.87 -3.65
C SER A 104 9.57 -7.69 -4.23
N PRO A 105 8.36 -7.11 -4.36
CA PRO A 105 7.23 -7.80 -4.98
C PRO A 105 7.49 -8.09 -6.45
N GLN A 106 6.96 -9.21 -6.95
CA GLN A 106 7.05 -9.60 -8.35
C GLN A 106 5.69 -9.57 -9.04
N ALA A 107 5.59 -8.80 -10.12
CA ALA A 107 4.44 -8.83 -11.00
C ALA A 107 4.44 -10.12 -11.83
N ARG A 108 3.27 -10.74 -11.99
CA ARG A 108 3.10 -12.01 -12.74
C ARG A 108 3.51 -11.88 -14.21
N ASN A 109 3.28 -10.72 -14.80
CA ASN A 109 3.70 -10.40 -16.15
C ASN A 109 3.93 -8.88 -16.28
N HIS A 110 4.42 -8.44 -17.44
CA HIS A 110 4.77 -7.04 -17.71
C HIS A 110 3.56 -6.20 -18.20
N ILE A 111 2.40 -6.84 -18.39
CA ILE A 111 1.16 -6.18 -18.85
C ILE A 111 0.36 -5.75 -17.62
N GLU A 112 0.27 -6.63 -16.63
CA GLU A 112 -0.35 -6.38 -15.33
C GLU A 112 0.56 -5.46 -14.50
N ARG A 113 0.16 -4.19 -14.47
CA ARG A 113 0.76 -3.23 -13.54
C ARG A 113 0.37 -3.59 -12.12
N PHE A 114 1.25 -3.34 -11.17
CA PHE A 114 0.84 -3.31 -9.77
C PHE A 114 -0.27 -2.27 -9.60
N ASP A 115 -1.42 -2.73 -9.11
CA ASP A 115 -2.45 -1.85 -8.57
C ASP A 115 -1.92 -1.27 -7.25
N PRO A 116 -1.90 0.08 -7.09
CA PRO A 116 -1.52 0.72 -5.83
C PRO A 116 -2.23 0.13 -4.61
N ALA A 117 -3.52 -0.24 -4.71
CA ALA A 117 -4.23 -0.87 -3.60
C ALA A 117 -3.66 -2.25 -3.22
N THR A 118 -3.12 -3.00 -4.18
CA THR A 118 -2.41 -4.26 -3.91
C THR A 118 -1.08 -4.02 -3.21
N LEU A 119 -0.36 -2.96 -3.60
CA LEU A 119 0.89 -2.58 -2.95
C LEU A 119 0.66 -2.06 -1.53
N ASP A 120 -0.41 -1.29 -1.30
CA ASP A 120 -0.83 -0.88 0.04
C ASP A 120 -1.15 -2.08 0.93
N ALA A 121 -1.94 -3.04 0.42
CA ALA A 121 -2.25 -4.26 1.16
C ALA A 121 -0.98 -5.06 1.53
N MET A 122 0.00 -5.15 0.63
CA MET A 122 1.28 -5.78 0.93
C MET A 122 2.07 -4.99 2.00
N LEU A 123 2.11 -3.66 1.89
CA LEU A 123 2.79 -2.83 2.88
C LEU A 123 2.13 -2.98 4.26
N ASP A 124 0.81 -2.95 4.34
CA ASP A 124 0.06 -3.15 5.59
C ASP A 124 0.40 -4.50 6.22
N GLU A 125 0.39 -5.59 5.44
CA GLU A 125 0.83 -6.92 5.91
C GLU A 125 2.27 -6.89 6.44
N LEU A 126 3.21 -6.22 5.75
CA LEU A 126 4.59 -6.11 6.22
C LEU A 126 4.69 -5.33 7.55
N LEU A 127 3.90 -4.27 7.73
CA LEU A 127 3.87 -3.49 8.96
C LEU A 127 3.24 -4.25 10.13
N GLU A 128 2.32 -5.16 9.86
CA GLU A 128 1.70 -6.04 10.86
C GLU A 128 2.63 -7.18 11.27
N GLN A 129 3.37 -7.75 10.32
CA GLN A 129 4.20 -8.94 10.55
C GLN A 129 5.64 -8.64 10.98
N LEU A 130 6.16 -7.46 10.67
CA LEU A 130 7.57 -7.12 10.88
C LEU A 130 7.72 -5.85 11.73
N PRO A 131 8.79 -5.74 12.53
CA PRO A 131 9.07 -4.54 13.32
C PRO A 131 9.66 -3.44 12.43
N VAL A 132 8.86 -2.95 11.49
CA VAL A 132 9.20 -1.83 10.63
C VAL A 132 8.96 -0.51 11.37
N ASP A 133 9.83 0.44 11.12
CA ASP A 133 9.61 1.82 11.52
C ASP A 133 8.73 2.54 10.47
N PRO A 134 7.48 2.91 10.80
CA PRO A 134 6.56 3.48 9.82
C PRO A 134 7.02 4.84 9.28
N ASP A 135 7.89 5.56 10.00
CA ASP A 135 8.45 6.84 9.56
C ASP A 135 9.67 6.66 8.64
N ARG A 136 10.09 5.41 8.38
CA ARG A 136 11.28 5.07 7.57
C ARG A 136 10.95 4.01 6.52
N ILE A 137 9.87 4.25 5.77
CA ILE A 137 9.49 3.45 4.59
C ILE A 137 9.96 4.18 3.33
N TYR A 138 10.77 3.52 2.52
CA TYR A 138 11.36 4.07 1.31
C TYR A 138 10.93 3.27 0.09
N LEU A 139 10.69 3.95 -1.02
CA LEU A 139 10.23 3.31 -2.26
C LEU A 139 11.17 3.61 -3.42
N THR A 140 11.52 2.59 -4.20
CA THR A 140 12.33 2.74 -5.40
C THR A 140 11.95 1.68 -6.44
N GLY A 141 12.33 1.92 -7.69
CA GLY A 141 12.13 0.96 -8.76
C GLY A 141 12.71 1.45 -10.07
N LEU A 142 12.91 0.53 -11.02
CA LEU A 142 13.55 0.83 -12.31
C LEU A 142 12.62 0.63 -13.50
N SER A 143 12.68 1.53 -14.49
CA SER A 143 11.89 1.47 -15.73
C SER A 143 10.39 1.34 -15.43
N MET A 144 9.80 0.17 -15.69
CA MET A 144 8.43 -0.17 -15.29
C MET A 144 8.21 0.02 -13.77
N GLY A 145 9.15 -0.42 -12.93
CA GLY A 145 9.12 -0.18 -11.50
C GLY A 145 9.31 1.29 -11.11
N GLY A 146 9.99 2.09 -11.95
CA GLY A 146 10.06 3.54 -11.78
C GLY A 146 8.71 4.21 -12.03
N ILE A 147 7.97 3.77 -13.05
CA ILE A 147 6.58 4.18 -13.31
C ILE A 147 5.70 3.86 -12.11
N TRP A 148 5.84 2.66 -11.56
CA TRP A 148 5.06 2.23 -10.39
C TRP A 148 5.47 2.95 -9.11
N THR A 149 6.74 3.31 -8.96
CA THR A 149 7.23 4.11 -7.83
C THR A 149 6.52 5.46 -7.79
N TYR A 150 6.51 6.19 -8.92
CA TYR A 150 5.72 7.42 -9.02
C TYR A 150 4.23 7.15 -8.83
N GLY A 151 3.66 6.16 -9.53
CA GLY A 151 2.24 5.88 -9.52
C GLY A 151 1.67 5.55 -8.15
N TRP A 152 2.43 4.85 -7.31
CA TRP A 152 2.03 4.55 -5.94
C TRP A 152 2.23 5.74 -5.01
N ALA A 153 3.42 6.36 -5.02
CA ALA A 153 3.74 7.48 -4.15
C ALA A 153 2.84 8.70 -4.39
N ILE A 154 2.45 8.97 -5.65
CA ILE A 154 1.52 10.06 -5.96
C ILE A 154 0.15 9.82 -5.29
N ARG A 155 -0.31 8.56 -5.18
CA ARG A 155 -1.60 8.21 -4.58
C ARG A 155 -1.59 8.24 -3.07
N HIS A 156 -0.50 7.78 -2.47
CA HIS A 156 -0.33 7.61 -1.03
C HIS A 156 1.00 8.22 -0.57
N PRO A 157 1.23 9.54 -0.79
CA PRO A 157 2.53 10.18 -0.52
C PRO A 157 2.91 10.12 0.97
N GLU A 158 1.92 10.12 1.86
CA GLU A 158 2.08 10.02 3.31
C GLU A 158 2.72 8.70 3.78
N ARG A 159 2.75 7.67 2.93
CA ARG A 159 3.29 6.35 3.26
C ARG A 159 4.82 6.28 3.15
N PHE A 160 5.46 7.26 2.50
CA PHE A 160 6.87 7.18 2.13
C PHE A 160 7.69 8.32 2.71
N ALA A 161 8.78 7.96 3.39
CA ALA A 161 9.78 8.89 3.90
C ALA A 161 10.63 9.51 2.79
N ALA A 162 10.88 8.77 1.70
CA ALA A 162 11.46 9.28 0.46
C ALA A 162 11.26 8.26 -0.68
N ILE A 163 11.37 8.73 -1.93
CA ILE A 163 11.31 7.88 -3.12
C ILE A 163 12.50 8.10 -4.07
N VAL A 164 12.91 7.03 -4.75
CA VAL A 164 13.95 7.05 -5.78
C VAL A 164 13.45 6.32 -7.04
N PRO A 165 12.64 6.97 -7.89
CA PRO A 165 12.19 6.39 -9.15
C PRO A 165 13.29 6.45 -10.22
N VAL A 166 13.71 5.31 -10.75
CA VAL A 166 14.77 5.23 -11.77
C VAL A 166 14.16 5.02 -13.15
N CYS A 167 14.45 5.95 -14.08
CA CYS A 167 14.01 5.93 -15.49
C CYS A 167 12.52 5.59 -15.72
N GLY A 168 11.65 6.03 -14.78
CA GLY A 168 10.21 5.84 -14.84
C GLY A 168 9.49 7.03 -15.48
N LEU A 169 8.53 6.73 -16.37
CA LEU A 169 7.59 7.73 -16.88
C LEU A 169 6.56 8.11 -15.80
N TRP A 170 6.24 9.40 -15.71
CA TRP A 170 5.20 9.95 -14.84
C TRP A 170 4.62 11.23 -15.45
N ASP A 171 3.46 11.68 -14.97
CA ASP A 171 2.82 12.93 -15.41
C ASP A 171 3.29 14.10 -14.51
N PRO A 172 4.03 15.09 -15.03
CA PRO A 172 4.45 16.25 -14.26
C PRO A 172 3.29 17.06 -13.63
N ALA A 173 2.06 16.93 -14.15
CA ALA A 173 0.89 17.56 -13.55
C ALA A 173 0.61 17.06 -12.12
N ASP A 174 1.06 15.84 -11.78
CA ASP A 174 0.92 15.25 -10.45
C ASP A 174 2.02 15.71 -9.47
N ALA A 175 2.98 16.55 -9.87
CA ALA A 175 4.12 16.93 -9.03
C ALA A 175 3.71 17.54 -7.68
N CYS A 176 2.61 18.28 -7.63
CA CYS A 176 2.09 18.88 -6.40
C CYS A 176 1.69 17.84 -5.34
N ARG A 177 1.42 16.59 -5.75
CA ARG A 177 1.07 15.48 -4.86
C ARG A 177 2.28 14.92 -4.11
N LEU A 178 3.49 15.17 -4.62
CA LEU A 178 4.76 14.75 -4.00
C LEU A 178 5.52 15.90 -3.34
N LYS A 179 4.90 17.08 -3.19
CA LYS A 179 5.58 18.30 -2.71
C LYS A 179 6.27 18.14 -1.34
N ASP A 180 5.76 17.24 -0.50
CA ASP A 180 6.25 17.00 0.86
C ASP A 180 7.07 15.70 0.95
N VAL A 181 7.24 14.96 -0.15
CA VAL A 181 8.00 13.70 -0.21
C VAL A 181 9.37 13.98 -0.83
N PRO A 182 10.49 13.72 -0.14
CA PRO A 182 11.81 13.80 -0.75
C PRO A 182 11.92 12.85 -1.96
N VAL A 183 12.32 13.39 -3.12
CA VAL A 183 12.49 12.66 -4.37
C VAL A 183 13.92 12.81 -4.89
N TRP A 184 14.56 11.71 -5.27
CA TRP A 184 15.78 11.70 -6.08
C TRP A 184 15.51 10.97 -7.39
N ALA A 185 15.52 11.69 -8.52
CA ALA A 185 15.21 11.18 -9.85
C ALA A 185 16.21 11.67 -10.91
#